data_AF-A0A5B8JKD8-F1
#
_entry.id   AF-A0A5B8JKD8-F1
#
_cell.length_a   1.000
_cell.length_b   1.000
_cell.length_c   1.000
_cell.angle_alpha   90.00
_cell.angle_beta   90.00
_cell.angle_gamma   90.00
#
_symmetry.space_group_name_H-M   'P 1'
#
loop_
_entity.id
_entity.type
_entity.pdbx_description
1 polymer ?
#
loop_
_entity_poly.entity_id
_entity_poly.type
_entity_poly.pdbx_seq_one_letter_code
_entity_poly.pdbx_strand_id
1 'polypeptide(L)' 'MEKKHGRPIAEWQELIRSSPLTKHMELVARLKTEHGLGHGHADALVAHTLREDAAAS' A
#
# COMPACT_ATOMS: atom_id res chain seq x y z
N MET A 1 -18.16 -14.89 -11.69
CA MET A 1 -19.14 -14.16 -10.86
C MET A 1 -18.41 -13.57 -9.68
N GLU A 2 -18.51 -12.26 -9.60
CA GLU A 2 -17.83 -11.34 -8.69
C GLU A 2 -18.03 -11.74 -7.22
N LYS A 3 -16.94 -11.81 -6.46
CA LYS A 3 -17.02 -11.76 -5.00
C LYS A 3 -16.35 -10.47 -4.54
N LYS A 4 -17.24 -9.59 -4.11
CA LYS A 4 -17.02 -8.31 -3.44
C LYS A 4 -15.99 -8.43 -2.32
N HIS A 5 -15.46 -7.25 -1.98
CA HIS A 5 -14.81 -6.86 -0.71
C HIS A 5 -13.27 -6.73 -0.77
N GLY A 6 -12.82 -5.51 -1.06
CA GLY A 6 -11.42 -5.06 -0.96
C GLY A 6 -10.80 -4.71 -2.32
N ARG A 7 -10.17 -3.53 -2.43
CA ARG A 7 -9.25 -3.24 -3.55
C ARG A 7 -8.19 -4.34 -3.61
N PRO A 8 -7.84 -4.89 -4.79
CA PRO A 8 -6.79 -5.91 -4.90
C PRO A 8 -5.45 -5.36 -4.42
N ILE A 9 -4.55 -6.24 -3.98
CA ILE A 9 -3.22 -5.88 -3.49
C ILE A 9 -2.46 -5.05 -4.54
N ALA A 10 -2.57 -5.41 -5.82
CA ALA A 10 -1.97 -4.68 -6.93
C ALA A 10 -2.36 -3.19 -6.97
N GLU A 11 -3.64 -2.87 -6.77
CA GLU A 11 -4.12 -1.49 -6.73
C GLU A 11 -3.53 -0.71 -5.55
N TRP A 12 -3.33 -1.36 -4.40
CA TRP A 12 -2.66 -0.72 -3.26
C TRP A 12 -1.18 -0.48 -3.53
N GLN A 13 -0.50 -1.44 -4.15
CA GLN A 13 0.90 -1.30 -4.56
C GLN A 13 1.06 -0.16 -5.58
N GLU A 14 0.12 -0.03 -6.52
CA GLU A 14 0.08 1.09 -7.46
C GLU A 14 -0.20 2.43 -6.78
N LEU A 15 -1.12 2.49 -5.82
CA LEU A 15 -1.35 3.71 -5.02
C LEU A 15 -0.09 4.13 -4.23
N ILE A 16 0.64 3.16 -3.68
CA ILE A 16 1.90 3.40 -2.97
C ILE A 16 2.97 3.90 -3.93
N ARG A 17 3.15 3.25 -5.10
CA ARG A 17 4.14 3.65 -6.12
C ARG A 17 3.81 4.96 -6.81
N SER A 18 2.53 5.27 -6.99
CA SER A 18 2.05 6.54 -7.53
C SER A 18 2.19 7.68 -6.53
N SER A 19 2.42 7.38 -5.24
CA SER A 19 2.62 8.40 -4.23
C SER A 19 4.05 8.95 -4.31
N PRO A 20 4.24 10.28 -4.18
CA PRO A 20 5.58 10.88 -4.11
C PRO A 20 6.31 10.57 -2.80
N LEU A 21 5.67 9.83 -1.89
CA LEU A 21 6.21 9.49 -0.58
C LEU A 21 7.06 8.22 -0.68
N THR A 22 8.29 8.28 -0.22
CA THR A 22 9.20 7.12 -0.15
C THR A 22 9.32 6.54 1.26
N LYS A 23 8.90 7.31 2.27
CA LYS A 23 8.97 6.89 3.67
C LYS A 23 7.81 5.97 4.02
N HIS A 24 8.17 4.78 4.51
CA HIS A 24 7.23 3.76 4.96
C HIS A 24 6.13 4.30 5.88
N MET A 25 6.51 5.04 6.93
CA MET A 25 5.56 5.59 7.89
C MET A 25 4.59 6.61 7.29
N GLU A 26 5.02 7.42 6.32
CA GLU A 26 4.15 8.39 5.65
C GLU A 26 3.14 7.68 4.73
N LEU A 27 3.58 6.64 4.02
CA LEU A 27 2.72 5.79 3.20
C LEU A 27 1.69 5.03 4.06
N VAL A 28 2.10 4.47 5.19
CA VAL A 28 1.18 3.81 6.14
C VAL A 28 0.16 4.80 6.68
N ALA A 29 0.58 5.99 7.09
CA ALA A 29 -0.32 7.04 7.57
C ALA A 29 -1.31 7.50 6.49
N ARG A 30 -0.85 7.62 5.24
CA ARG A 30 -1.68 7.96 4.07
C ARG A 30 -2.76 6.90 3.84
N LEU A 31 -2.39 5.63 3.76
CA LEU A 31 -3.36 4.53 3.55
C LEU A 31 -4.39 4.43 4.68
N LYS A 32 -3.96 4.68 5.92
CA LYS A 32 -4.85 4.73 7.08
C LYS A 32 -5.82 5.92 7.01
N THR A 33 -5.32 7.10 6.67
CA THR A 33 -6.11 8.35 6.69
C THR A 33 -7.02 8.47 5.48
N GLU A 34 -6.51 8.23 4.27
CA GLU A 34 -7.25 8.40 3.02
C GLU A 34 -8.17 7.22 2.71
N HIS A 35 -7.83 6.03 3.19
CA HIS A 35 -8.56 4.82 2.81
C HIS A 35 -9.06 3.98 3.98
N GLY A 36 -8.86 4.44 5.22
CA GLY A 36 -9.34 3.74 6.41
C GLY A 36 -8.70 2.36 6.61
N LEU A 37 -7.53 2.13 6.01
CA LEU A 37 -6.87 0.83 6.06
C LEU A 37 -6.38 0.54 7.49
N GLY A 38 -6.60 -0.68 7.98
CA GLY A 38 -6.13 -1.08 9.31
C GLY A 38 -4.59 -1.12 9.41
N HIS A 39 -4.04 -0.89 10.61
CA HIS A 39 -2.59 -0.75 10.84
C HIS A 39 -1.78 -1.92 10.25
N GLY A 40 -2.15 -3.18 10.55
CA GLY A 40 -1.42 -4.35 10.06
C GLY A 40 -1.47 -4.53 8.54
N HIS A 41 -2.60 -4.18 7.90
CA HIS A 41 -2.72 -4.25 6.44
C HIS A 41 -1.93 -3.14 5.76
N ALA A 42 -1.98 -1.91 6.30
CA ALA A 42 -1.23 -0.78 5.76
C ALA A 42 0.28 -1.02 5.87
N ASP A 43 0.74 -1.48 7.02
CA ASP A 43 2.15 -1.75 7.24
C ASP A 43 2.68 -2.85 6.32
N ALA A 44 1.96 -3.98 6.22
CA ALA A 44 2.34 -5.09 5.34
C ALA A 44 2.37 -4.68 3.86
N LEU A 45 1.38 -3.91 3.40
CA LEU A 45 1.32 -3.45 2.00
C LEU A 45 2.49 -2.53 1.66
N VAL A 46 2.81 -1.57 2.53
CA VAL A 46 3.90 -0.64 2.31
C VAL A 46 5.26 -1.35 2.37
N ALA A 47 5.48 -2.19 3.38
CA ALA A 47 6.72 -2.96 3.50
C ALA A 47 6.94 -3.86 2.29
N HIS A 48 5.88 -4.55 1.84
CA HIS A 48 5.95 -5.41 0.67
C HIS A 48 6.26 -4.62 -0.59
N THR A 49 5.53 -3.53 -0.86
CA THR A 49 5.73 -2.70 -2.06
C THR A 49 7.13 -2.08 -2.10
N LEU A 50 7.60 -1.50 -1.00
CA LEU A 50 8.94 -0.89 -0.93
C LEU A 50 10.05 -1.93 -1.11
N ARG A 51 9.88 -3.14 -0.56
CA ARG A 51 10.85 -4.22 -0.74
C ARG A 51 10.88 -4.73 -2.18
N GLU A 52 9.73 -4.84 -2.83
CA GLU A 52 9.66 -5.21 -4.25
C GLU A 52 10.30 -4.13 -5.14
N ASP A 53 10.02 -2.85 -4.88
CA ASP A 53 10.61 -1.73 -5.63
C ASP A 53 12.14 -1.66 -5.47
N ALA A 54 12.63 -1.85 -4.24
CA ALA A 54 14.06 -1.91 -3.94
C ALA A 54 14.77 -3.13 -4.54
N ALA A 55 14.05 -4.22 -4.81
CA ALA A 55 14.60 -5.41 -5.47
C ALA A 55 14.54 -5.34 -7.00
N ALA A 56 13.70 -4.45 -7.55
CA ALA A 56 13.54 -4.23 -8.98
C ALA A 56 14.47 -3.14 -9.55
N SER A 57 15.12 -2.35 -8.67
CA SER A 57 16.18 -1.38 -9.00
C SER A 57 17.57 -1.99 -8.89
#